data_AF-A0A934MKS2-F1
#
_entry.id   AF-A0A934MKS2-F1
#
_cell.length_a   1.000
_cell.length_b   1.000
_cell.length_c   1.000
_cell.angle_alpha   90.00
_cell.angle_beta   90.00
_cell.angle_gamma   90.00
#
_symmetry.space_group_name_H-M   'P 1'
#
loop_
_entity.id
_entity.type
_entity.pdbx_description
1 polymer ?
#
loop_
_entity_poly.entity_id
_entity_poly.type
_entity_poly.pdbx_seq_one_letter_code
_entity_poly.pdbx_strand_id
1 'polypeptide(L)'
;MPLRGIERFISFGGICGVIGVVCDLMAPVGSYTLWALGGGAAILLLGLVLATVRSFRDQVVQAMTAFGLLLVTVSIGFLALAPENDRGVLATEFAWIGSAQNQLLGIEEAVVQIAADTAKVVDNTADIAETSSQIVENTSDIADTNSQIASDAELVRHLSFSMNGFLEALYSQDQLNIRAYCDRGYRLYQTAFLFREDRSQPQLSERNYQLLSELDCYDTAQICDSSTWSGLTSLDPRRVAEQCGAAGVEAMAQFAVRREQAVVDRVKRQEECEAKLIADYGEENGRRLASSCRSYF
;
A
#
# COMPACT_ATOMS: atom_id res chain seq x y z
N MET A 1 35.20 -36.61 62.68
CA MET A 1 35.59 -35.20 62.91
C MET A 1 34.47 -34.31 62.38
N PRO A 2 33.81 -33.47 63.21
CA PRO A 2 32.63 -32.74 62.78
C PRO A 2 33.00 -31.42 62.07
N LEU A 3 32.40 -31.19 60.90
CA LEU A 3 32.48 -30.00 60.04
C LEU A 3 31.79 -28.76 60.64
N ARG A 4 32.02 -28.43 61.92
CA ARG A 4 31.36 -27.29 62.61
C ARG A 4 31.96 -25.91 62.30
N GLY A 5 33.02 -25.82 61.50
CA GLY A 5 33.71 -24.56 61.22
C GLY A 5 33.22 -23.80 59.97
N ILE A 6 32.73 -24.51 58.96
CA ILE A 6 32.51 -23.94 57.61
C ILE A 6 31.24 -23.09 57.53
N GLU A 7 30.18 -23.43 58.27
CA GLU A 7 28.93 -22.65 58.29
C GLU A 7 29.13 -21.19 58.76
N ARG A 8 30.11 -20.94 59.65
CA ARG A 8 30.40 -19.59 60.16
C ARG A 8 31.10 -18.68 59.14
N PHE A 9 31.85 -19.25 58.20
CA PHE A 9 32.52 -18.50 57.14
C PHE A 9 31.56 -18.12 56.01
N ILE A 10 30.59 -19.00 55.71
CA ILE A 10 29.55 -18.72 54.70
C ILE A 10 28.67 -17.54 55.12
N SER A 11 28.33 -17.42 56.42
CA SER A 11 27.60 -16.27 56.93
C SER A 11 28.38 -14.95 56.84
N PHE A 12 29.72 -14.99 56.96
CA PHE A 12 30.55 -13.79 56.87
C PHE A 12 30.65 -13.29 55.42
N GLY A 13 30.79 -14.22 54.46
CA GLY A 13 30.74 -13.91 53.03
C GLY A 13 29.41 -13.31 52.59
N GLY A 14 28.28 -13.80 53.14
CA GLY A 14 26.96 -13.24 52.86
C GLY A 14 26.78 -11.81 53.35
N ILE A 15 27.29 -11.47 54.55
CA ILE A 15 27.22 -10.11 55.09
C ILE A 15 28.12 -9.15 54.30
N CYS A 16 29.34 -9.57 53.94
CA CYS A 16 30.22 -8.79 53.08
C CYS A 16 29.63 -8.58 51.67
N GLY A 17 28.93 -9.57 51.12
CA GLY A 17 28.25 -9.45 49.83
C GLY A 17 27.10 -8.44 49.85
N VAL A 18 26.29 -8.42 50.91
CA VAL A 18 25.20 -7.42 51.06
C VAL A 18 25.75 -6.01 51.24
N ILE A 19 26.83 -5.85 52.02
CA ILE A 19 27.51 -4.56 52.17
C ILE A 19 28.08 -4.09 50.82
N GLY A 20 28.67 -4.99 50.03
CA GLY A 20 29.17 -4.69 48.69
C GLY A 20 28.08 -4.20 47.73
N VAL A 21 26.94 -4.88 47.69
CA VAL A 21 25.81 -4.47 46.83
C VAL A 21 25.20 -3.14 47.27
N VAL A 22 25.12 -2.87 48.57
CA VAL A 22 24.65 -1.57 49.09
C VAL A 22 25.65 -0.45 48.77
N CYS A 23 26.95 -0.72 48.80
CA CYS A 23 27.98 0.22 48.39
C CYS A 23 27.92 0.54 46.88
N ASP A 24 27.71 -0.45 46.01
CA ASP A 24 27.58 -0.24 44.56
C ASP A 24 26.30 0.51 44.18
N LEU A 25 25.18 0.26 44.86
CA LEU A 25 23.91 0.93 44.57
C LEU A 25 23.89 2.41 44.99
N MET A 26 24.79 2.83 45.90
CA MET A 26 24.81 4.17 46.48
C MET A 26 26.02 5.03 46.09
N ALA A 27 26.88 4.51 45.21
CA ALA A 27 27.99 5.21 44.55
C ALA A 27 27.68 6.62 43.99
N PRO A 28 26.47 6.96 43.49
CA PRO A 28 26.24 8.29 42.89
C PRO A 28 26.04 9.44 43.89
N VAL A 29 25.86 9.18 45.19
CA VAL A 29 25.19 10.16 46.09
C VAL A 29 26.12 10.82 47.13
N GLY A 30 27.41 10.50 47.19
CA GLY A 30 28.35 11.23 48.06
C GLY A 30 29.78 10.73 47.99
N SER A 31 30.75 11.53 48.44
CA SER A 31 32.16 11.15 48.42
C SER A 31 32.34 9.82 49.17
N TYR A 32 32.96 8.85 48.49
CA TYR A 32 33.21 7.49 49.02
C TYR A 32 33.85 7.50 50.43
N THR A 33 34.61 8.55 50.74
CA THR A 33 35.24 8.78 52.04
C THR A 33 34.23 8.98 53.17
N LEU A 34 33.14 9.73 52.98
CA LEU A 34 32.11 9.93 54.01
C LEU A 34 31.36 8.63 54.32
N TRP A 35 31.10 7.82 53.29
CA TRP A 35 30.40 6.54 53.44
C TRP A 35 31.28 5.44 54.02
N ALA A 36 32.55 5.36 53.64
CA ALA A 36 33.52 4.45 54.26
C ALA A 36 33.71 4.77 55.75
N LEU A 37 33.74 6.07 56.10
CA LEU A 37 33.79 6.53 57.49
C LEU A 37 32.50 6.16 58.24
N GLY A 38 31.33 6.42 57.65
CA GLY A 38 30.03 6.10 58.24
C GLY A 38 29.79 4.60 58.43
N GLY A 39 30.11 3.79 57.41
CA GLY A 39 30.01 2.33 57.46
C GLY A 39 31.01 1.72 58.44
N GLY A 40 32.26 2.20 58.44
CA GLY A 40 33.27 1.79 59.41
C GLY A 40 32.86 2.11 60.86
N ALA A 41 32.31 3.30 61.11
CA ALA A 41 31.81 3.70 62.42
C ALA A 41 30.61 2.84 62.86
N ALA A 42 29.68 2.52 61.97
CA ALA A 42 28.54 1.65 62.28
C ALA A 42 28.97 0.22 62.63
N ILE A 43 29.92 -0.36 61.88
CA ILE A 43 30.48 -1.70 62.17
C ILE A 43 31.21 -1.70 63.50
N LEU A 44 31.98 -0.64 63.80
CA LEU A 44 32.70 -0.50 65.06
C LEU A 44 31.74 -0.35 66.25
N LEU A 45 30.68 0.44 66.11
CA LEU A 45 29.63 0.56 67.13
C LEU A 45 28.89 -0.77 67.35
N LEU A 46 28.55 -1.48 66.29
CA LEU A 46 27.92 -2.80 66.39
C LEU A 46 28.83 -3.81 67.09
N GLY A 47 30.13 -3.81 66.77
CA GLY A 47 31.14 -4.62 67.43
C GLY A 47 31.25 -4.31 68.93
N LEU A 48 31.23 -3.03 69.30
CA LEU A 48 31.25 -2.59 70.71
C LEU A 48 29.97 -2.98 71.46
N VAL A 49 28.80 -2.86 70.85
CA VAL A 49 27.52 -3.29 71.45
C VAL A 49 27.46 -4.80 71.59
N LEU A 50 27.95 -5.56 70.61
CA LEU A 50 28.05 -7.01 70.73
C LEU A 50 29.05 -7.43 71.82
N ALA A 51 30.09 -6.62 72.06
CA ALA A 51 31.06 -6.86 73.12
C ALA A 51 30.53 -6.61 74.54
N THR A 52 29.46 -5.81 74.70
CA THR A 52 28.80 -5.63 76.00
C THR A 52 27.80 -6.75 76.29
N VAL A 53 27.21 -7.36 75.26
CA VAL A 53 26.22 -8.44 75.39
C VAL A 53 26.87 -9.83 75.37
N ARG A 54 27.91 -10.04 74.56
CA ARG A 54 28.74 -11.25 74.52
C ARG A 54 30.14 -10.94 75.02
N SER A 55 30.71 -11.85 75.80
CA SER A 55 32.08 -11.70 76.32
C SER A 55 33.08 -11.44 75.17
N PHE A 56 33.95 -10.45 75.36
CA PHE A 56 35.00 -10.01 74.42
C PHE A 56 35.94 -11.14 73.92
N ARG A 57 35.88 -12.32 74.56
CA ARG A 57 36.62 -13.51 74.15
C ARG A 57 36.06 -14.21 72.92
N ASP A 58 34.88 -13.80 72.43
CA ASP A 58 34.31 -14.36 71.21
C ASP A 58 35.08 -13.83 69.98
N GLN A 59 35.65 -14.74 69.19
CA GLN A 59 36.52 -14.43 68.06
C GLN A 59 35.83 -13.54 67.01
N VAL A 60 34.50 -13.64 66.91
CA VAL A 60 33.70 -12.82 65.99
C VAL A 60 33.68 -11.35 66.43
N VAL A 61 33.54 -11.09 67.73
CA VAL A 61 33.52 -9.73 68.28
C VAL A 61 34.89 -9.06 68.11
N GLN A 62 35.97 -9.79 68.34
CA GLN A 62 37.34 -9.30 68.14
C GLN A 62 37.63 -9.00 66.65
N ALA A 63 37.18 -9.86 65.73
CA ALA A 63 37.35 -9.64 64.30
C ALA A 63 36.56 -8.41 63.80
N MET A 64 35.29 -8.25 64.21
CA MET A 64 34.46 -7.12 63.78
C MET A 64 34.97 -5.77 64.33
N THR A 65 35.41 -5.73 65.59
CA THR A 65 35.96 -4.52 66.20
C THR A 65 37.29 -4.13 65.57
N ALA A 66 38.20 -5.09 65.32
CA ALA A 66 39.45 -4.83 64.62
C ALA A 66 39.22 -4.35 63.17
N PHE A 67 38.30 -4.97 62.45
CA PHE A 67 37.96 -4.59 61.08
C PHE A 67 37.30 -3.20 61.01
N GLY A 68 36.37 -2.91 61.92
CA GLY A 68 35.77 -1.57 62.04
C GLY A 68 36.81 -0.49 62.35
N LEU A 69 37.77 -0.77 63.24
CA LEU A 69 38.84 0.17 63.59
C LEU A 69 39.76 0.42 62.38
N LEU A 70 40.10 -0.63 61.63
CA LEU A 70 40.92 -0.52 60.43
C LEU A 70 40.22 0.31 59.34
N LEU A 71 38.93 0.08 59.10
CA LEU A 71 38.17 0.88 58.13
C LEU A 71 38.09 2.35 58.52
N VAL A 72 37.84 2.65 59.81
CA VAL A 72 37.77 4.03 60.30
C VAL A 72 39.14 4.72 60.20
N THR A 73 40.22 4.07 60.62
CA THR A 73 41.57 4.64 60.57
C THR A 73 42.04 4.90 59.13
N VAL A 74 41.79 3.96 58.21
CA VAL A 74 42.09 4.15 56.78
C VAL A 74 41.26 5.29 56.19
N SER A 75 39.97 5.36 56.50
CA SER A 75 39.08 6.42 56.00
C SER A 75 39.48 7.81 56.50
N ILE A 76 39.87 7.93 57.77
CA ILE A 76 40.40 9.17 58.34
C ILE A 76 41.74 9.54 57.69
N GLY A 77 42.61 8.56 57.43
CA GLY A 77 43.87 8.78 56.72
C GLY A 77 43.66 9.34 55.31
N PHE A 78 42.70 8.81 54.56
CA PHE A 78 42.32 9.33 53.25
C PHE A 78 41.72 10.74 53.31
N LEU A 79 40.92 11.05 54.34
CA LEU A 79 40.41 12.41 54.56
C LEU A 79 41.52 13.41 54.88
N ALA A 80 42.51 13.01 55.69
CA ALA A 80 43.63 13.86 56.08
C ALA A 80 44.63 14.12 54.94
N LEU A 81 44.68 13.22 53.96
CA LEU A 81 45.57 13.30 52.79
C LEU A 81 44.89 13.89 51.55
N ALA A 82 43.59 14.19 51.59
CA ALA A 82 42.88 14.76 50.45
C ALA A 82 43.29 16.24 50.25
N PRO A 83 43.99 16.60 49.15
CA PRO A 83 44.27 17.98 48.82
C PRO A 83 43.00 18.70 48.34
N GLU A 84 42.89 20.00 48.58
CA GLU A 84 41.74 20.87 48.25
C GLU A 84 41.45 21.03 46.73
N ASN A 85 42.06 20.22 45.87
CA ASN A 85 41.83 20.30 44.43
C ASN A 85 40.61 19.48 44.01
N ASP A 86 39.77 20.04 43.15
CA ASP A 86 38.54 19.43 42.57
C ASP A 86 38.77 18.10 41.79
N ARG A 87 40.02 17.63 41.72
CA ARG A 87 40.38 16.33 41.16
C ARG A 87 40.64 15.37 42.31
N GLY A 88 39.69 14.48 42.56
CA GLY A 88 39.79 13.48 43.62
C GLY A 88 41.12 12.71 43.57
N VAL A 89 41.67 12.43 44.76
CA VAL A 89 43.00 11.84 45.02
C VAL A 89 43.37 10.67 44.09
N LEU A 90 42.39 9.85 43.71
CA LEU A 90 42.60 8.69 42.85
C LEU A 90 42.88 9.04 41.38
N ALA A 91 42.34 10.15 40.87
CA ALA A 91 42.58 10.62 39.51
C ALA A 91 43.98 11.25 39.34
N THR A 92 44.57 11.74 40.43
CA THR A 92 45.88 12.39 40.44
C THR A 92 47.04 11.39 40.53
N GLU A 93 46.86 10.28 41.24
CA GLU A 93 47.88 9.22 41.41
C GLU A 93 47.85 8.17 40.29
N PHE A 94 46.70 7.93 39.66
CA PHE A 94 46.56 6.89 38.64
C PHE A 94 46.14 7.46 37.29
N ALA A 95 47.11 7.74 36.41
CA ALA A 95 46.89 8.29 35.07
C ALA A 95 45.85 7.51 34.22
N TRP A 96 45.69 6.20 34.46
CA TRP A 96 44.71 5.38 33.74
C TRP A 96 43.24 5.70 34.11
N ILE A 97 42.99 6.16 35.35
CA ILE A 97 41.63 6.51 35.81
C ILE A 97 41.17 7.82 35.15
N GLY A 98 42.07 8.79 34.98
CA GLY A 98 41.77 10.01 34.23
C GLY A 98 41.46 9.74 32.75
N SER A 99 42.16 8.79 32.13
CA SER A 99 41.85 8.34 30.76
C SER A 99 40.49 7.66 30.66
N ALA A 100 40.10 6.86 31.66
CA ALA A 100 38.81 6.20 31.69
C ALA A 100 37.65 7.19 31.88
N GLN A 101 37.81 8.21 32.74
CA GLN A 101 36.81 9.28 32.90
C GLN A 101 36.62 10.10 31.62
N ASN A 102 37.69 10.45 30.91
CA ASN A 102 37.57 11.15 29.63
C ASN A 102 36.87 10.31 28.56
N GLN A 103 37.08 8.99 28.54
CA GLN A 103 36.34 8.10 27.65
C GLN A 103 34.85 8.04 28.01
N LEU A 104 34.52 8.01 29.30
CA LEU A 104 33.12 8.03 29.77
C LEU A 104 32.40 9.32 29.39
N LEU A 105 33.05 10.47 29.53
CA LEU A 105 32.49 11.77 29.12
C LEU A 105 32.26 11.81 27.60
N GLY A 106 33.20 11.28 26.80
CA GLY A 106 33.01 11.19 25.34
C GLY A 106 31.87 10.25 24.93
N ILE A 107 31.60 9.20 25.73
CA ILE A 107 30.46 8.31 25.50
C ILE A 107 29.14 9.02 25.81
N GLU A 108 29.08 9.84 26.87
CA GLU A 108 27.87 10.60 27.21
C GLU A 108 27.47 11.56 26.08
N GLU A 109 28.42 12.31 25.52
CA GLU A 109 28.18 13.20 24.38
C GLU A 109 27.72 12.42 23.14
N ALA A 110 28.35 11.27 22.85
CA ALA A 110 27.95 10.40 21.75
C ALA A 110 26.52 9.85 21.93
N VAL A 111 26.12 9.49 23.16
CA VAL A 111 24.76 9.01 23.45
C VAL A 111 23.73 10.12 23.26
N VAL A 112 24.03 11.34 23.68
CA VAL A 112 23.16 12.50 23.45
C VAL A 112 22.99 12.76 21.94
N GLN A 113 24.08 12.67 21.17
CA GLN A 113 24.03 12.85 19.73
C GLN A 113 23.23 11.74 19.03
N ILE A 114 23.43 10.48 19.42
CA ILE A 114 22.64 9.35 18.91
C ILE A 114 21.15 9.53 19.21
N ALA A 115 20.79 10.03 20.41
CA ALA A 115 19.40 10.31 20.74
C ALA A 115 18.79 11.39 19.84
N ALA A 116 19.54 12.46 19.56
CA ALA A 116 19.11 13.52 18.65
C ALA A 116 18.96 13.02 17.20
N ASP A 117 19.90 12.23 16.70
CA ASP A 117 19.84 11.63 15.37
C ASP A 117 18.67 10.65 15.25
N THR A 118 18.42 9.87 16.31
CA THR A 118 17.27 8.94 16.37
C THR A 118 15.94 9.71 16.30
N ALA A 119 15.81 10.82 17.03
CA ALA A 119 14.62 11.66 16.97
C ALA A 119 14.39 12.19 15.54
N LYS A 120 15.45 12.65 14.86
CA LYS A 120 15.37 13.11 13.47
C LYS A 120 14.98 12.01 12.49
N VAL A 121 15.45 10.77 12.70
CA VAL A 121 15.04 9.61 11.90
C VAL A 121 13.55 9.31 12.08
N VAL A 122 13.03 9.43 13.31
CA VAL A 122 11.61 9.25 13.58
C VAL A 122 10.76 10.29 12.84
N ASP A 123 11.14 11.57 12.90
CA ASP A 123 10.45 12.65 12.17
C ASP A 123 10.47 12.41 10.65
N ASN A 124 11.64 12.11 10.08
CA ASN A 124 11.74 11.80 8.66
C ASN A 124 10.88 10.58 8.26
N THR A 125 10.73 9.61 9.14
CA THR A 125 9.89 8.42 8.89
C THR A 125 8.41 8.79 8.86
N ALA A 126 7.98 9.72 9.72
CA ALA A 126 6.62 10.24 9.71
C ALA A 126 6.33 11.01 8.41
N ASP A 127 7.25 11.88 7.97
CA ASP A 127 7.12 12.65 6.73
C ASP A 127 7.03 11.73 5.49
N ILE A 128 7.83 10.66 5.47
CA ILE A 128 7.78 9.65 4.39
C ILE A 128 6.42 8.93 4.39
N ALA A 129 5.88 8.59 5.56
CA ALA A 129 4.57 7.94 5.65
C ALA A 129 3.44 8.84 5.13
N GLU A 130 3.47 10.14 5.47
CA GLU A 130 2.51 11.13 4.96
C GLU A 130 2.62 11.30 3.44
N THR A 131 3.85 11.44 2.93
CA THR A 131 4.11 11.55 1.48
C THR A 131 3.63 10.31 0.75
N SER A 132 3.85 9.11 1.31
CA SER A 132 3.38 7.86 0.74
C SER A 132 1.85 7.79 0.68
N SER A 133 1.15 8.32 1.69
CA SER A 133 -0.31 8.38 1.68
C SER A 133 -0.83 9.28 0.55
N GLN A 134 -0.22 10.45 0.36
CA GLN A 134 -0.59 11.37 -0.73
C GLN A 134 -0.33 10.77 -2.11
N ILE A 135 0.75 9.99 -2.28
CA ILE A 135 1.03 9.28 -3.53
C ILE A 135 -0.07 8.26 -3.84
N VAL A 136 -0.54 7.53 -2.84
CA VAL A 136 -1.63 6.54 -3.02
C VAL A 136 -2.92 7.23 -3.45
N GLU A 137 -3.28 8.35 -2.81
CA GLU A 137 -4.45 9.16 -3.17
C GLU A 137 -4.36 9.69 -4.61
N ASN A 138 -3.25 10.34 -4.96
CA ASN A 138 -3.01 10.82 -6.32
C ASN A 138 -3.05 9.70 -7.37
N THR A 139 -2.55 8.50 -7.02
CA THR A 139 -2.59 7.34 -7.92
C THR A 139 -4.04 6.86 -8.15
N SER A 140 -4.87 6.89 -7.12
CA SER A 140 -6.31 6.60 -7.22
C SER A 140 -7.01 7.61 -8.13
N ASP A 141 -6.76 8.91 -7.92
CA ASP A 141 -7.37 9.97 -8.72
C ASP A 141 -6.97 9.88 -10.21
N ILE A 142 -5.72 9.52 -10.49
CA ILE A 142 -5.25 9.27 -11.86
C ILE A 142 -5.98 8.06 -12.48
N ALA A 143 -6.19 6.99 -11.72
CA ALA A 143 -6.91 5.82 -12.21
C ALA A 143 -8.38 6.14 -12.55
N ASP A 144 -9.03 6.94 -11.71
CA ASP A 144 -10.40 7.40 -11.95
C ASP A 144 -10.48 8.34 -13.16
N THR A 145 -9.55 9.28 -13.26
CA THR A 145 -9.46 10.21 -14.41
C THR A 145 -9.23 9.45 -15.72
N ASN A 146 -8.33 8.45 -15.73
CA ASN A 146 -8.09 7.62 -16.90
C ASN A 146 -9.32 6.82 -17.31
N SER A 147 -10.09 6.32 -16.33
CA SER A 147 -11.34 5.59 -16.61
C SER A 147 -12.39 6.51 -17.24
N GLN A 148 -12.49 7.76 -16.78
CA GLN A 148 -13.36 8.77 -17.38
C GLN A 148 -12.92 9.11 -18.82
N ILE A 149 -11.62 9.34 -19.04
CA ILE A 149 -11.08 9.62 -20.38
C ILE A 149 -11.36 8.45 -21.34
N ALA A 150 -11.22 7.21 -20.89
CA ALA A 150 -11.52 6.04 -21.71
C ALA A 150 -13.00 5.99 -22.11
N SER A 151 -13.90 6.27 -21.16
CA SER A 151 -15.34 6.37 -21.40
C SER A 151 -15.67 7.50 -22.40
N ASP A 152 -15.09 8.68 -22.22
CA ASP A 152 -15.30 9.83 -23.11
C ASP A 152 -14.75 9.56 -24.50
N ALA A 153 -13.59 8.90 -24.61
CA ALA A 153 -13.02 8.50 -25.88
C ALA A 153 -13.93 7.50 -26.62
N GLU A 154 -14.54 6.56 -25.89
CA GLU A 154 -15.52 5.64 -26.45
C GLU A 154 -16.79 6.38 -26.91
N LEU A 155 -17.31 7.32 -26.10
CA LEU A 155 -18.44 8.16 -26.47
C LEU A 155 -18.16 8.99 -27.73
N VAL A 156 -17.00 9.65 -27.81
CA VAL A 156 -16.57 10.39 -29.00
C VAL A 156 -16.42 9.45 -30.19
N ARG A 157 -15.89 8.24 -29.97
CA ARG A 157 -15.81 7.19 -30.99
C ARG A 157 -17.18 6.59 -31.34
N HIS A 158 -18.26 6.87 -30.62
CA HIS A 158 -19.61 6.54 -31.04
C HIS A 158 -20.24 7.70 -31.81
N LEU A 159 -20.03 8.94 -31.34
CA LEU A 159 -20.52 10.16 -31.96
C LEU A 159 -19.84 10.50 -33.30
N SER A 160 -18.56 10.20 -33.45
CA SER A 160 -17.81 10.42 -34.71
C SER A 160 -18.26 9.47 -35.83
N PHE A 161 -19.01 8.42 -35.51
CA PHE A 161 -19.56 7.49 -36.48
C PHE A 161 -20.95 7.95 -36.91
N SER A 162 -21.03 9.20 -37.35
CA SER A 162 -22.18 9.74 -38.07
C SER A 162 -22.26 9.13 -39.46
N MET A 163 -23.47 8.96 -40.00
CA MET A 163 -23.68 8.58 -41.41
C MET A 163 -22.93 9.52 -42.37
N ASN A 164 -22.81 10.81 -42.00
CA ASN A 164 -22.06 11.79 -42.78
C ASN A 164 -20.55 11.49 -42.79
N GLY A 165 -19.99 10.98 -41.69
CA GLY A 165 -18.58 10.57 -41.62
C GLY A 165 -18.28 9.33 -42.47
N PHE A 166 -19.22 8.38 -42.52
CA PHE A 166 -19.13 7.25 -43.45
C PHE A 166 -19.17 7.72 -44.91
N LEU A 167 -20.07 8.64 -45.25
CA LEU A 167 -20.14 9.22 -46.59
C LEU A 167 -18.87 9.99 -46.94
N GLU A 168 -18.33 10.79 -46.02
CA GLU A 168 -17.07 11.51 -46.23
C GLU A 168 -15.90 10.56 -46.44
N ALA A 169 -15.81 9.47 -45.68
CA ALA A 169 -14.81 8.41 -45.89
C ALA A 169 -14.95 7.74 -47.27
N LEU A 170 -16.18 7.53 -47.75
CA LEU A 170 -16.45 7.03 -49.09
C LEU A 170 -16.06 8.03 -50.19
N TYR A 171 -16.25 9.33 -49.96
CA TYR A 171 -15.84 10.38 -50.90
C TYR A 171 -14.32 10.56 -50.93
N SER A 172 -13.65 10.49 -49.78
CA SER A 172 -12.20 10.61 -49.66
C SER A 172 -11.45 9.34 -50.05
N GLN A 173 -12.17 8.21 -50.24
CA GLN A 173 -11.61 6.88 -50.53
C GLN A 173 -10.65 6.38 -49.43
N ASP A 174 -10.91 6.77 -48.17
CA ASP A 174 -10.12 6.32 -47.03
C ASP A 174 -10.49 4.90 -46.62
N GLN A 175 -9.75 3.93 -47.15
CA GLN A 175 -10.00 2.50 -46.93
C GLN A 175 -10.00 2.11 -45.45
N LEU A 176 -9.17 2.76 -44.62
CA LEU A 176 -9.02 2.41 -43.21
C LEU A 176 -10.28 2.79 -42.43
N ASN A 177 -10.78 3.99 -42.68
CA ASN A 177 -12.01 4.48 -42.07
C ASN A 177 -13.21 3.69 -42.60
N ILE A 178 -13.31 3.47 -43.92
CA ILE A 178 -14.40 2.67 -44.51
C ILE A 178 -14.48 1.30 -43.85
N ARG A 179 -13.35 0.58 -43.70
CA ARG A 179 -13.32 -0.72 -43.02
C ARG A 179 -13.80 -0.65 -41.57
N ALA A 180 -13.39 0.37 -40.83
CA ALA A 180 -13.83 0.57 -39.45
C ALA A 180 -15.36 0.84 -39.34
N TYR A 181 -15.97 1.50 -40.33
CA TYR A 181 -17.43 1.65 -40.41
C TYR A 181 -18.12 0.33 -40.76
N CYS A 182 -17.56 -0.44 -41.69
CA CYS A 182 -18.07 -1.75 -42.13
C CYS A 182 -18.08 -2.78 -40.99
N ASP A 183 -16.98 -2.88 -40.22
CA ASP A 183 -16.85 -3.78 -39.07
C ASP A 183 -17.89 -3.47 -37.97
N ARG A 184 -18.40 -2.23 -37.95
CA ARG A 184 -19.46 -1.77 -37.04
C ARG A 184 -20.87 -1.95 -37.59
N GLY A 185 -21.02 -2.58 -38.75
CA GLY A 185 -22.32 -2.91 -39.34
C GLY A 185 -22.96 -1.80 -40.18
N TYR A 186 -22.24 -0.72 -40.49
CA TYR A 186 -22.71 0.25 -41.50
C TYR A 186 -22.64 -0.42 -42.87
N ARG A 187 -23.81 -0.69 -43.46
CA ARG A 187 -23.92 -1.27 -44.80
C ARG A 187 -24.58 -0.28 -45.75
N LEU A 188 -24.09 -0.25 -46.99
CA LEU A 188 -24.53 0.68 -48.03
C LEU A 188 -26.03 0.59 -48.34
N TYR A 189 -26.67 -0.55 -48.07
CA TYR A 189 -28.10 -0.72 -48.30
C TYR A 189 -28.98 0.24 -47.48
N GLN A 190 -28.53 0.75 -46.33
CA GLN A 190 -29.32 1.74 -45.59
C GLN A 190 -29.23 3.15 -46.20
N THR A 191 -28.14 3.47 -46.90
CA THR A 191 -27.94 4.79 -47.51
C THR A 191 -28.40 4.85 -48.96
N ALA A 192 -28.25 3.78 -49.73
CA ALA A 192 -28.63 3.75 -51.15
C ALA A 192 -30.13 4.00 -51.38
N PHE A 193 -31.00 3.68 -50.42
CA PHE A 193 -32.44 3.97 -50.52
C PHE A 193 -32.79 5.44 -50.28
N LEU A 194 -31.95 6.22 -49.59
CA LEU A 194 -32.22 7.64 -49.31
C LEU A 194 -31.84 8.57 -50.48
N PHE A 195 -31.06 8.11 -51.45
CA PHE A 195 -30.52 8.96 -52.52
C PHE A 195 -31.20 8.79 -53.88
N ARG A 196 -32.31 8.03 -53.99
CA ARG A 196 -32.91 7.72 -55.30
C ARG A 196 -33.88 8.79 -55.83
N GLU A 197 -34.20 9.83 -55.07
CA GLU A 197 -35.26 10.78 -55.46
C GLU A 197 -34.74 12.07 -56.13
N ASP A 198 -33.43 12.32 -56.15
CA ASP A 198 -32.85 13.47 -56.83
C ASP A 198 -31.73 13.06 -57.80
N ARG A 199 -32.00 13.16 -59.11
CA ARG A 199 -31.04 12.84 -60.20
C ARG A 199 -29.83 13.78 -60.25
N SER A 200 -29.78 14.80 -59.39
CA SER A 200 -28.66 15.75 -59.31
C SER A 200 -27.53 15.30 -58.38
N GLN A 201 -27.71 14.23 -57.59
CA GLN A 201 -26.67 13.80 -56.65
C GLN A 201 -25.56 12.96 -57.32
N PRO A 202 -24.30 13.13 -56.87
CA PRO A 202 -23.14 12.47 -57.45
C PRO A 202 -23.28 10.95 -57.29
N GLN A 203 -23.27 10.24 -58.42
CA GLN A 203 -23.26 8.79 -58.40
C GLN A 203 -21.99 8.31 -57.71
N LEU A 204 -22.16 7.44 -56.71
CA LEU A 204 -21.06 6.65 -56.17
C LEU A 204 -20.30 6.03 -57.34
N SER A 205 -19.02 6.36 -57.47
CA SER A 205 -18.21 5.86 -58.59
C SER A 205 -18.15 4.33 -58.55
N GLU A 206 -18.03 3.69 -59.71
CA GLU A 206 -17.84 2.23 -59.82
C GLU A 206 -16.67 1.73 -58.95
N ARG A 207 -15.67 2.60 -58.75
CA ARG A 207 -14.53 2.36 -57.86
C ARG A 207 -14.91 2.20 -56.39
N ASN A 208 -15.92 2.94 -55.92
CA ASN A 208 -16.38 2.82 -54.53
C ASN A 208 -17.13 1.51 -54.31
N TYR A 209 -17.86 1.02 -55.32
CA TYR A 209 -18.49 -0.31 -55.26
C TYR A 209 -17.46 -1.43 -55.26
N GLN A 210 -16.43 -1.35 -56.09
CA GLN A 210 -15.30 -2.29 -56.07
C GLN A 210 -14.61 -2.28 -54.70
N LEU A 211 -14.33 -1.10 -54.16
CA LEU A 211 -13.69 -0.96 -52.85
C LEU A 211 -14.52 -1.58 -51.72
N LEU A 212 -15.83 -1.34 -51.71
CA LEU A 212 -16.74 -1.91 -50.72
C LEU A 212 -16.86 -3.43 -50.86
N SER A 213 -16.79 -3.95 -52.09
CA SER A 213 -16.75 -5.38 -52.37
C SER A 213 -15.44 -6.02 -51.91
N GLU A 214 -14.31 -5.35 -52.10
CA GLU A 214 -12.99 -5.84 -51.65
C GLU A 214 -12.89 -5.87 -50.12
N LEU A 215 -13.55 -4.94 -49.44
CA LEU A 215 -13.59 -4.84 -47.97
C LEU A 215 -14.65 -5.74 -47.33
N ASP A 216 -15.37 -6.57 -48.10
CA ASP A 216 -16.47 -7.44 -47.64
C ASP A 216 -17.57 -6.66 -46.87
N CYS A 217 -17.69 -5.38 -47.17
CA CYS A 217 -18.64 -4.46 -46.55
C CYS A 217 -20.05 -4.57 -47.18
N TYR A 218 -20.16 -5.42 -48.20
CA TYR A 218 -21.34 -5.64 -49.00
C TYR A 218 -21.82 -7.07 -48.76
N ASP A 219 -23.01 -7.24 -48.17
CA ASP A 219 -23.61 -8.58 -48.13
C ASP A 219 -23.92 -8.97 -49.57
N THR A 220 -23.20 -9.96 -50.09
CA THR A 220 -23.47 -10.62 -51.38
C THR A 220 -24.73 -11.48 -51.30
N ALA A 221 -25.80 -10.95 -50.68
CA ALA A 221 -27.15 -11.36 -51.02
C ALA A 221 -27.40 -10.86 -52.45
N GLN A 222 -27.03 -11.72 -53.40
CA GLN A 222 -27.20 -11.59 -54.84
C GLN A 222 -28.41 -10.73 -55.19
N ILE A 223 -28.13 -9.55 -55.73
CA ILE A 223 -29.14 -8.63 -56.24
C ILE A 223 -29.90 -9.36 -57.33
N CYS A 224 -31.13 -9.79 -57.04
CA CYS A 224 -32.16 -9.79 -58.08
C CYS A 224 -32.22 -8.36 -58.60
N ASP A 225 -32.04 -8.17 -59.89
CA ASP A 225 -31.88 -6.87 -60.55
C ASP A 225 -32.64 -5.72 -59.84
N SER A 226 -31.90 -4.66 -59.51
CA SER A 226 -32.33 -3.48 -58.73
C SER A 226 -33.56 -2.75 -59.29
N SER A 227 -33.98 -3.11 -60.50
CA SER A 227 -35.24 -2.68 -61.14
C SER A 227 -36.50 -3.34 -60.54
N THR A 228 -36.34 -4.43 -59.80
CA THR A 228 -37.46 -5.27 -59.31
C THR A 228 -37.84 -5.01 -57.84
N TRP A 229 -36.97 -4.34 -57.07
CA TRP A 229 -37.09 -4.24 -55.61
C TRP A 229 -38.07 -3.18 -55.09
N SER A 230 -38.42 -2.17 -55.90
CA SER A 230 -39.35 -1.10 -55.48
C SER A 230 -40.80 -1.57 -55.24
N GLY A 231 -41.13 -2.81 -55.58
CA GLY A 231 -42.45 -3.41 -55.32
C GLY A 231 -42.48 -4.50 -54.23
N LEU A 232 -41.33 -4.93 -53.69
CA LEU A 232 -41.23 -6.21 -52.98
C LEU A 232 -41.58 -6.20 -51.48
N THR A 233 -41.68 -5.04 -50.83
CA THR A 233 -42.08 -4.96 -49.41
C THR A 233 -43.57 -5.27 -49.17
N SER A 234 -44.38 -5.37 -50.23
CA SER A 234 -45.80 -5.74 -50.17
C SER A 234 -46.16 -6.99 -50.99
N LEU A 235 -45.18 -7.68 -51.59
CA LEU A 235 -45.43 -8.78 -52.50
C LEU A 235 -45.43 -10.16 -51.81
N ASP A 236 -46.40 -10.97 -52.24
CA ASP A 236 -46.55 -12.40 -51.94
C ASP A 236 -45.21 -13.16 -52.16
N PRO A 237 -44.73 -13.95 -51.18
CA PRO A 237 -43.51 -14.76 -51.27
C PRO A 237 -43.39 -15.60 -52.56
N ARG A 238 -44.52 -15.97 -53.17
CA ARG A 238 -44.55 -16.71 -54.44
C ARG A 238 -43.95 -15.93 -55.62
N ARG A 239 -44.13 -14.61 -55.67
CA ARG A 239 -43.56 -13.76 -56.74
C ARG A 239 -42.07 -13.51 -56.56
N VAL A 240 -41.59 -13.48 -55.32
CA VAL A 240 -40.15 -13.45 -55.00
C VAL A 240 -39.48 -14.73 -55.50
N ALA A 241 -40.12 -15.89 -55.29
CA ALA A 241 -39.62 -17.18 -55.74
C ALA A 241 -39.51 -17.29 -57.27
N GLU A 242 -40.47 -16.71 -58.01
CA GLU A 242 -40.46 -16.70 -59.48
C GLU A 242 -39.32 -15.84 -60.06
N GLN A 243 -38.97 -14.72 -59.42
CA GLN A 243 -37.99 -13.77 -59.97
C GLN A 243 -36.56 -14.01 -59.48
N CYS A 244 -36.39 -14.49 -58.25
CA CYS A 244 -35.09 -14.67 -57.62
C CYS A 244 -34.64 -16.14 -57.54
N GLY A 245 -35.50 -17.07 -57.96
CA GLY A 245 -35.28 -18.51 -57.82
C GLY A 245 -35.28 -18.96 -56.35
N ALA A 246 -35.08 -20.27 -56.15
CA ALA A 246 -35.10 -20.90 -54.81
C ALA A 246 -34.05 -20.31 -53.85
N ALA A 247 -32.87 -19.92 -54.38
CA ALA A 247 -31.80 -19.34 -53.58
C ALA A 247 -32.17 -17.97 -52.97
N GLY A 248 -32.95 -17.14 -53.67
CA GLY A 248 -33.39 -15.84 -53.14
C GLY A 248 -34.41 -15.97 -52.01
N VAL A 249 -35.32 -16.95 -52.11
CA VAL A 249 -36.28 -17.25 -51.04
C VAL A 249 -35.58 -17.78 -49.80
N GLU A 250 -34.57 -18.65 -49.99
CA GLU A 250 -33.76 -19.17 -48.90
C GLU A 250 -32.95 -18.06 -48.21
N ALA A 251 -32.35 -17.14 -48.99
CA ALA A 251 -31.64 -16.00 -48.44
C ALA A 251 -32.55 -15.06 -47.63
N MET A 252 -33.78 -14.80 -48.12
CA MET A 252 -34.78 -14.03 -47.36
C MET A 252 -35.21 -14.72 -46.08
N ALA A 253 -35.42 -16.05 -46.12
CA ALA A 253 -35.75 -16.83 -44.94
C ALA A 253 -34.60 -16.79 -43.92
N GLN A 254 -33.36 -16.97 -44.36
CA GLN A 254 -32.18 -16.88 -43.50
C GLN A 254 -31.97 -15.47 -42.93
N PHE A 255 -32.30 -14.42 -43.69
CA PHE A 255 -32.25 -13.04 -43.20
C PHE A 255 -33.32 -12.78 -42.14
N ALA A 256 -34.55 -13.22 -42.36
CA ALA A 256 -35.62 -13.13 -41.37
C ALA A 256 -35.24 -13.84 -40.06
N VAL A 257 -34.71 -15.06 -40.15
CA VAL A 257 -34.22 -15.83 -39.00
C VAL A 257 -33.06 -15.11 -38.29
N ARG A 258 -32.07 -14.57 -39.03
CA ARG A 258 -30.97 -13.81 -38.43
C ARG A 258 -31.43 -12.54 -37.75
N ARG A 259 -32.44 -11.85 -38.30
CA ARG A 259 -33.01 -10.65 -37.69
C ARG A 259 -33.74 -10.98 -36.40
N GLU A 260 -34.54 -12.04 -36.37
CA GLU A 260 -35.20 -12.51 -35.15
C GLU A 260 -34.17 -12.94 -34.09
N GLN A 261 -33.15 -13.69 -34.49
CA GLN A 261 -32.07 -14.10 -33.59
C GLN A 261 -31.32 -12.90 -33.00
N ALA A 262 -31.03 -11.88 -33.81
CA ALA A 262 -30.38 -10.65 -33.33
C ALA A 262 -31.26 -9.81 -32.38
N VAL A 263 -32.59 -9.94 -32.45
CA VAL A 263 -33.49 -9.35 -31.46
C VAL A 263 -33.46 -10.17 -30.18
N VAL A 264 -33.53 -11.50 -30.27
CA VAL A 264 -33.44 -12.41 -29.11
C VAL A 264 -32.13 -12.23 -28.35
N ASP A 265 -31.00 -12.17 -29.06
CA ASP A 265 -29.68 -11.99 -28.45
C ASP A 265 -29.49 -10.61 -27.81
N ARG A 266 -30.23 -9.60 -28.29
CA ARG A 266 -30.24 -8.27 -27.65
C ARG A 266 -31.05 -8.29 -26.37
N VAL A 267 -32.25 -8.86 -26.40
CA VAL A 267 -33.08 -9.02 -25.20
C VAL A 267 -32.33 -9.83 -24.14
N LYS A 268 -31.67 -10.93 -24.52
CA LYS A 268 -30.89 -11.74 -23.59
C LYS A 268 -29.73 -10.97 -22.95
N ARG A 269 -28.96 -10.21 -23.74
CA ARG A 269 -27.87 -9.38 -23.21
C ARG A 269 -28.38 -8.26 -22.30
N GLN A 270 -29.54 -7.70 -22.61
CA GLN A 270 -30.20 -6.72 -21.74
C GLN A 270 -30.58 -7.36 -20.41
N GLU A 271 -31.20 -8.55 -20.41
CA GLU A 271 -31.55 -9.28 -19.18
C GLU A 271 -30.31 -9.65 -18.35
N GLU A 272 -29.22 -10.08 -18.98
CA GLU A 272 -27.95 -10.36 -18.29
C GLU A 272 -27.33 -9.09 -17.66
N CYS A 273 -27.41 -7.95 -18.36
CA CYS A 273 -26.98 -6.64 -17.85
C CYS A 273 -27.80 -6.21 -16.62
N GLU A 274 -29.13 -6.32 -16.70
CA GLU A 274 -30.03 -5.98 -15.60
C GLU A 274 -29.82 -6.89 -14.38
N ALA A 275 -29.67 -8.20 -14.60
CA ALA A 275 -29.43 -9.17 -13.53
C ALA A 275 -28.11 -8.90 -12.79
N LYS A 276 -27.05 -8.54 -13.52
CA LYS A 276 -25.74 -8.22 -12.94
C LYS A 276 -25.79 -6.95 -12.09
N LEU A 277 -26.45 -5.89 -12.59
CA LEU A 277 -26.60 -4.64 -11.83
C LEU A 277 -27.41 -4.83 -10.54
N ILE A 278 -28.44 -5.68 -10.56
CA ILE A 278 -29.23 -6.01 -9.36
C ILE A 278 -28.38 -6.79 -8.34
N ALA A 279 -27.55 -7.72 -8.81
CA ALA A 279 -26.66 -8.50 -7.94
C ALA A 279 -25.60 -7.61 -7.25
N ASP A 280 -25.01 -6.67 -7.98
CA ASP A 280 -23.90 -5.85 -7.49
C ASP A 280 -24.36 -4.69 -6.59
N TYR A 281 -25.52 -4.09 -6.85
CA TYR A 281 -25.97 -2.84 -6.20
C TYR A 281 -27.23 -2.99 -5.34
N GLY A 282 -27.81 -4.19 -5.25
CA GLY A 282 -29.06 -4.44 -4.55
C GLY A 282 -30.29 -3.99 -5.35
N GLU A 283 -31.48 -4.41 -4.90
CA GLU A 283 -32.69 -4.37 -5.72
C GLU A 283 -33.17 -2.95 -6.09
N GLU A 284 -33.06 -1.99 -5.16
CA GLU A 284 -33.54 -0.61 -5.40
C GLU A 284 -32.59 0.19 -6.30
N ASN A 285 -31.29 0.16 -6.03
CA ASN A 285 -30.29 0.88 -6.82
C ASN A 285 -30.03 0.18 -8.17
N GLY A 286 -30.03 -1.15 -8.19
CA GLY A 286 -29.87 -1.94 -9.41
C GLY A 286 -30.99 -1.68 -10.42
N ARG A 287 -32.26 -1.59 -9.99
CA ARG A 287 -33.38 -1.23 -10.89
C ARG A 287 -33.29 0.18 -11.46
N ARG A 288 -32.74 1.14 -10.72
CA ARG A 288 -32.51 2.51 -11.23
C ARG A 288 -31.43 2.54 -12.31
N LEU A 289 -30.39 1.72 -12.18
CA LEU A 289 -29.32 1.63 -13.18
C LEU A 289 -29.71 0.74 -14.38
N ALA A 290 -30.63 -0.21 -14.20
CA ALA A 290 -31.17 -1.07 -15.25
C ALA A 290 -31.81 -0.30 -16.43
N SER A 291 -32.34 0.92 -16.21
CA SER A 291 -32.83 1.74 -17.33
C SER A 291 -31.74 2.12 -18.33
N SER A 292 -30.48 2.18 -17.90
CA SER A 292 -29.33 2.47 -18.77
C SER A 292 -28.97 1.28 -19.66
N CYS A 293 -29.18 0.04 -19.20
CA CYS A 293 -29.01 -1.16 -20.04
C CYS A 293 -29.98 -1.13 -21.24
N ARG A 294 -31.22 -0.65 -21.04
CA ARG A 294 -32.23 -0.51 -22.11
C ARG A 294 -31.90 0.52 -23.18
N SER A 295 -31.16 1.57 -22.84
CA SER A 295 -30.72 2.56 -23.84
C SER A 295 -29.49 2.11 -24.63
N TYR A 296 -28.76 1.11 -24.14
CA TYR A 296 -27.49 0.67 -24.70
C TYR A 296 -27.65 -0.46 -25.74
N PHE A 297 -28.70 -1.29 -25.64
CA PHE A 297 -28.95 -2.45 -26.52
C PHE A 297 -30.16 -2.24 -27.45
#